data_AF-A0A3D5EL25-F1
#
_entry.id   AF-A0A3D5EL25-F1
#
_cell.length_a   1.000
_cell.length_b   1.000
_cell.length_c   1.000
_cell.angle_alpha   90.00
_cell.angle_beta   90.00
_cell.angle_gamma   90.00
#
_symmetry.space_group_name_H-M   'P 1'
#
loop_
_entity.id
_entity.type
_entity.pdbx_description
1 polymer ?
#
loop_
_entity_poly.entity_id
_entity_poly.type
_entity_poly.pdbx_seq_one_letter_code
_entity_poly.pdbx_strand_id
1 'polypeptide(L)' 'MEKRKVFFLINSIGFGGAERALVNLLSIQSYYAELDVSIVLLDDEPLARPLPSNVKVHQ' A
#
# COMPACT_ATOMS: atom_id res chain seq x y z
N MET A 1 10.87 9.29 -18.09
CA MET A 1 10.98 7.83 -17.92
C MET A 1 9.75 7.34 -17.19
N GLU A 2 9.12 6.25 -17.63
CA GLU A 2 8.06 5.61 -16.85
C GLU A 2 8.63 5.02 -15.56
N LYS A 3 7.95 5.24 -14.43
CA LYS A 3 8.29 4.60 -13.16
C LYS A 3 7.99 3.10 -13.23
N ARG A 4 8.79 2.28 -12.55
CA ARG A 4 8.49 0.85 -12.42
C ARG A 4 7.26 0.68 -11.53
N LYS A 5 6.30 -0.14 -11.96
CA LYS A 5 5.05 -0.39 -11.25
C LYS A 5 5.21 -1.55 -10.27
N VAL A 6 4.72 -1.38 -9.04
CA VAL A 6 4.69 -2.42 -8.01
C VAL A 6 3.28 -2.51 -7.43
N PHE A 7 2.75 -3.72 -7.36
CA PHE A 7 1.43 -4.01 -6.80
C PHE A 7 1.58 -4.89 -5.56
N PHE A 8 0.96 -4.48 -4.46
CA PHE A 8 0.75 -5.34 -3.30
C PHE A 8 -0.69 -5.86 -3.34
N LEU A 9 -0.85 -7.19 -3.40
CA LEU A 9 -2.16 -7.84 -3.30
C LEU A 9 -2.32 -8.36 -1.86
N ILE A 10 -3.30 -7.84 -1.14
CA ILE A 10 -3.58 -8.22 0.25
C ILE A 10 -5.09 -8.20 0.49
N ASN A 11 -5.58 -8.98 1.44
CA ASN A 11 -7.00 -9.04 1.77
C ASN A 11 -7.53 -7.66 2.21
N SER A 12 -6.90 -7.10 3.24
CA SER A 12 -7.38 -5.91 3.95
C SER A 12 -6.21 -5.03 4.44
N ILE A 13 -6.55 -3.88 5.04
CA ILE A 13 -5.64 -3.08 5.87
C ILE A 13 -6.26 -2.94 7.27
N GLY A 14 -6.09 -3.96 8.10
CA GLY A 14 -6.56 -4.07 9.48
C GLY A 14 -5.47 -3.96 10.56
N PHE A 15 -5.43 -4.94 11.47
CA PHE A 15 -4.53 -5.02 12.63
C PHE A 15 -3.50 -6.16 12.62
N GLY A 16 -3.50 -7.00 11.59
CA GLY A 16 -2.57 -8.07 11.31
C GLY A 16 -1.12 -7.62 11.05
N GLY A 17 -0.21 -8.60 11.10
CA GLY A 17 1.24 -8.34 11.02
C GLY A 17 1.70 -7.87 9.63
N ALA A 18 1.19 -8.48 8.56
CA ALA A 18 1.62 -8.19 7.19
C ALA A 18 1.23 -6.77 6.74
N GLU A 19 -0.04 -6.41 6.93
CA GLU A 19 -0.56 -5.08 6.66
C GLU A 19 0.12 -3.99 7.51
N ARG A 20 0.42 -4.27 8.79
CA ARG A 20 1.20 -3.35 9.62
C ARG A 20 2.62 -3.15 9.08
N ALA A 21 3.29 -4.21 8.65
CA ALA A 21 4.62 -4.12 8.05
C ALA A 21 4.57 -3.30 6.73
N LEU A 22 3.57 -3.55 5.89
CA LEU A 22 3.37 -2.83 4.63
C LEU A 22 3.16 -1.33 4.87
N VAL A 23 2.23 -0.96 5.76
CA VAL A 23 1.96 0.45 6.09
C VAL A 23 3.22 1.14 6.63
N ASN A 24 3.99 0.46 7.48
CA ASN A 24 5.24 1.01 8.01
C ASN A 24 6.27 1.25 6.90
N LEU A 25 6.43 0.32 5.95
CA LEU A 25 7.34 0.49 4.80
C LEU A 25 6.90 1.66 3.93
N LEU A 26 5.61 1.76 3.64
CA LEU A 26 5.06 2.80 2.77
C LEU A 26 5.06 4.19 3.44
N SER A 27 5.13 4.26 4.77
CA SER A 27 5.24 5.53 5.50
C SER A 27 6.53 6.30 5.15
N ILE A 28 7.55 5.62 4.62
CA ILE A 28 8.84 6.22 4.25
C ILE A 28 8.92 6.38 2.73
N GLN A 29 8.44 7.51 2.20
CA GLN A 29 8.34 7.76 0.75
C GLN A 29 9.65 7.59 -0.02
N SER A 30 10.80 7.87 0.61
CA SER A 30 12.11 7.73 -0.03
C SER A 30 12.45 6.30 -0.42
N TYR A 31 11.84 5.28 0.20
CA TYR A 31 12.08 3.87 -0.13
C TYR A 31 11.51 3.45 -1.49
N TYR A 32 10.57 4.22 -2.03
CA TYR A 32 9.87 3.87 -3.27
C TYR A 32 9.64 5.08 -4.17
N ALA A 33 10.44 6.14 -4.03
CA ALA A 33 10.27 7.38 -4.79
C ALA A 33 10.29 7.18 -6.33
N GLU A 34 11.04 6.19 -6.80
CA GLU A 34 11.17 5.82 -8.22
C GLU A 34 10.12 4.80 -8.69
N LEU A 35 9.26 4.33 -7.77
CA LEU A 35 8.24 3.34 -8.04
C LEU A 35 6.85 4.01 -8.12
N ASP A 36 5.96 3.42 -8.93
CA ASP A 36 4.53 3.68 -8.88
C ASP A 36 3.88 2.53 -8.10
N VAL A 37 3.55 2.80 -6.83
CA VAL A 37 3.07 1.78 -5.88
C VAL A 37 1.56 1.81 -5.83
N SER A 38 0.96 0.63 -5.99
CA SER A 38 -0.46 0.42 -5.84
C SER A 38 -0.72 -0.75 -4.88
N ILE A 39 -1.81 -0.65 -4.13
CA ILE A 39 -2.33 -1.73 -3.29
C ILE A 39 -3.66 -2.16 -3.89
N VAL A 40 -3.85 -3.46 -4.04
CA VAL A 40 -5.11 -4.09 -4.41
C VAL A 40 -5.63 -4.83 -3.18
N LEU A 41 -6.80 -4.42 -2.71
CA LEU A 41 -7.50 -5.04 -1.59
C LEU A 41 -8.48 -6.06 -2.15
N LEU A 42 -8.46 -7.28 -1.59
CA LEU A 42 -9.40 -8.33 -2.00
C LEU A 42 -10.75 -8.21 -1.28
N ASP A 43 -10.76 -7.55 -0.13
CA ASP A 43 -11.95 -7.32 0.69
C ASP A 43 -12.36 -5.83 0.70
N ASP A 44 -13.60 -5.57 1.09
CA ASP A 44 -14.20 -4.23 1.17
C ASP A 44 -14.23 -3.65 2.60
N GLU A 45 -13.45 -4.23 3.52
CA GLU A 45 -13.36 -3.75 4.90
C GLU A 45 -12.81 -2.31 4.97
N PRO A 46 -13.29 -1.49 5.93
CA PRO A 46 -12.74 -0.17 6.17
C PRO A 46 -11.24 -0.22 6.52
N LEU A 47 -10.46 0.70 5.96
CA LEU A 47 -9.04 0.83 6.30
C LEU A 47 -8.89 1.18 7.79
N ALA A 48 -8.27 0.30 8.56
CA ALA A 48 -7.97 0.55 9.97
C ALA A 48 -6.80 1.55 10.16
N ARG A 49 -6.02 1.82 9.09
CA ARG A 49 -4.85 2.70 9.10
C ARG A 49 -4.79 3.53 7.83
N PRO A 50 -4.36 4.80 7.91
CA PRO A 50 -4.17 5.62 6.72
C PRO A 50 -2.98 5.10 5.90
N LEU A 51 -3.16 5.12 4.58
CA LEU A 51 -2.08 4.93 3.62
C LEU A 51 -1.59 6.31 3.12
N PRO A 52 -0.32 6.43 2.71
CA PRO A 52 0.20 7.65 2.11
C PRO A 52 -0.60 8.05 0.86
N SER A 53 -0.83 9.35 0.66
CA SER A 53 -1.65 9.87 -0.47
C SER A 53 -1.08 9.57 -1.85
N ASN A 54 0.21 9.27 -1.93
CA ASN A 54 0.92 8.90 -3.16
C ASN A 54 0.84 7.39 -3.49
N VAL A 55 0.16 6.59 -2.67
CA VAL A 55 -0.13 5.17 -2.92
C VAL A 55 -1.55 5.04 -3.47
N LYS A 56 -1.71 4.38 -4.61
CA LYS A 56 -3.02 4.12 -5.19
C LYS A 56 -3.64 2.88 -4.54
N VAL A 57 -4.92 2.94 -4.23
CA VAL A 57 -5.67 1.82 -3.67
C VAL A 57 -6.75 1.42 -4.65
N HIS A 58 -6.83 0.12 -4.94
CA HIS A 58 -7.83 -0.50 -5.78
C HIS A 58 -8.61 -1.54 -4.96
N GLN A 59 -9.89 -1.70 -5.28
CA GLN A 59 -10.80 -2.72 -4.77
C GLN A 59 -11.42 -3.45 -5.96
#